data_AF-A0A7Y3AGE2-F1
#
_entry.id   AF-A0A7Y3AGE2-F1
#
_cell.length_a   1.000
_cell.length_b   1.000
_cell.length_c   1.000
_cell.angle_alpha   90.00
_cell.angle_beta   90.00
_cell.angle_gamma   90.00
#
_symmetry.space_group_name_H-M   'P 1'
#
loop_
_entity.id
_entity.type
_entity.pdbx_description
1 polymer ?
#
loop_
_entity_poly.entity_id
_entity_poly.type
_entity_poly.pdbx_seq_one_letter_code
_entity_poly.pdbx_strand_id
1 'polypeptide(L)'
;MKIYVQQDCSYCHQVLGEGGRRVGPDISNLKAKGRTPEYLARFVKDPQAESRFAAMPKYDLKQDELLALADFMLAMDFSETGWRRKSKESVVEQLEKEAGQDSGK
;
A
#
# COMPACT_ATOMS: atom_id res chain seq x y z
N MET A 1 -10.93 -4.52 10.23
CA MET A 1 -9.76 -5.42 10.46
C MET A 1 -10.03 -6.89 10.12
N LYS A 2 -11.13 -7.50 10.59
CA LYS A 2 -11.45 -8.92 10.33
C LYS A 2 -11.47 -9.31 8.83
N ILE A 3 -12.09 -8.48 7.99
CA ILE A 3 -12.19 -8.74 6.53
C ILE A 3 -10.82 -8.85 5.86
N TYR A 4 -9.88 -7.96 6.20
CA TYR A 4 -8.53 -7.97 5.62
C TYR A 4 -7.80 -9.30 5.82
N VAL A 5 -7.96 -9.89 7.02
CA VAL A 5 -7.35 -11.19 7.36
C VAL A 5 -8.14 -12.34 6.74
N GLN A 6 -9.47 -12.31 6.83
CA GLN A 6 -10.32 -13.39 6.31
C GLN A 6 -10.28 -13.53 4.79
N GLN A 7 -9.98 -12.45 4.09
CA GLN A 7 -9.85 -12.41 2.64
C GLN A 7 -8.39 -12.50 2.19
N ASP A 8 -7.48 -12.92 3.09
CA ASP A 8 -6.05 -13.15 2.83
C ASP A 8 -5.33 -11.98 2.13
N CYS A 9 -5.74 -10.74 2.42
CA CYS A 9 -5.19 -9.56 1.74
C CYS A 9 -3.67 -9.42 1.98
N SER A 10 -3.18 -9.79 3.16
CA SER A 10 -1.76 -9.81 3.53
C SER A 10 -0.93 -10.87 2.81
N TYR A 11 -1.55 -11.84 2.14
CA TYR A 11 -0.83 -12.82 1.33
C TYR A 11 -0.22 -12.16 0.09
N CYS A 12 -0.95 -11.22 -0.52
CA CYS A 12 -0.55 -10.54 -1.75
C CYS A 12 0.08 -9.17 -1.52
N HIS A 13 -0.44 -8.42 -0.55
CA HIS A 13 -0.05 -7.03 -0.31
C HIS A 13 0.95 -6.91 0.83
N GLN A 14 1.94 -6.05 0.62
CA GLN A 14 2.90 -5.66 1.65
C GLN A 14 2.40 -4.43 2.41
N VAL A 15 2.96 -4.23 3.60
CA VAL A 15 2.84 -2.99 4.37
C VAL A 15 4.26 -2.54 4.70
N LEU A 16 4.65 -1.35 4.25
CA LEU A 16 6.02 -0.82 4.47
C LEU A 16 7.12 -1.77 3.95
N GLY A 17 6.84 -2.47 2.86
CA GLY A 17 7.76 -3.44 2.25
C GLY A 17 7.80 -4.82 2.92
N GLU A 18 7.08 -5.01 4.02
CA GLU A 18 7.10 -6.23 4.82
C GLU A 18 5.90 -7.16 4.56
N GLY A 19 6.09 -8.46 4.80
CA GLY A 19 5.07 -9.49 4.55
C GLY A 19 4.88 -9.73 3.05
N GLY A 20 3.65 -10.07 2.64
CA GLY A 20 3.09 -10.10 1.27
C GLY A 20 4.00 -10.53 0.11
N ARG A 21 3.52 -11.39 -0.79
CA ARG A 21 4.30 -11.86 -1.95
C ARG A 21 4.54 -10.80 -3.05
N ARG A 22 4.22 -9.53 -2.80
CA ARG A 22 4.29 -8.41 -3.76
C ARG A 22 3.56 -8.72 -5.08
N VAL A 23 2.48 -9.49 -5.00
CA VAL A 23 1.56 -9.71 -6.12
C VAL A 23 0.70 -8.47 -6.31
N GLY A 24 0.25 -7.89 -5.20
CA GLY A 24 -0.38 -6.58 -5.15
C GLY A 24 0.63 -5.48 -4.77
N PRO A 25 0.33 -4.21 -5.07
CA PRO A 25 1.14 -3.09 -4.61
C PRO A 25 1.13 -2.99 -3.07
N ASP A 26 2.19 -2.42 -2.52
CA ASP A 26 2.22 -2.04 -1.10
C ASP A 26 1.07 -1.06 -0.76
N ILE A 27 0.35 -1.34 0.32
CA ILE A 27 -0.79 -0.54 0.77
C ILE A 27 -0.39 0.62 1.69
N SER A 28 0.87 0.74 2.10
CA SER A 28 1.33 1.79 3.00
C SER A 28 1.53 3.17 2.35
N ASN A 29 1.01 3.36 1.12
CA ASN A 29 1.15 4.60 0.36
C ASN A 29 -0.11 4.96 -0.46
N LEU A 30 -1.27 4.46 -0.04
CA LEU A 30 -2.54 4.68 -0.73
C LEU A 30 -2.98 6.14 -0.72
N LYS A 31 -2.91 6.85 0.42
CA LYS A 31 -3.17 8.30 0.51
C LYS A 31 -2.15 9.07 -0.31
N ALA A 32 -0.87 8.70 -0.25
CA ALA A 32 0.19 9.31 -1.05
C ALA A 32 0.05 9.06 -2.57
N LYS A 33 -0.87 8.18 -2.98
CA LYS A 33 -1.28 7.92 -4.37
C LYS A 33 -2.67 8.50 -4.69
N GLY A 34 -3.23 9.32 -3.79
CA GLY A 34 -4.54 9.97 -3.97
C GLY A 34 -5.72 8.99 -3.98
N ARG A 35 -5.61 7.82 -3.33
CA ARG A 35 -6.70 6.85 -3.27
C ARG A 35 -7.75 7.30 -2.25
N THR A 36 -9.02 7.24 -2.64
CA THR A 36 -10.17 7.54 -1.77
C THR A 36 -10.85 6.26 -1.30
N PRO A 37 -11.64 6.28 -0.20
CA PRO A 37 -12.39 5.13 0.25
C PRO A 37 -13.30 4.54 -0.84
N GLU A 38 -13.97 5.38 -1.61
CA GLU A 38 -14.89 4.97 -2.67
C GLU A 38 -14.15 4.28 -3.81
N TYR A 39 -12.98 4.79 -4.19
CA TYR A 39 -12.14 4.15 -5.20
C TYR A 39 -11.71 2.75 -4.74
N LEU A 40 -11.21 2.63 -3.52
CA LEU A 40 -10.76 1.35 -2.98
C LEU A 40 -11.92 0.36 -2.83
N ALA A 41 -13.10 0.82 -2.39
CA ALA A 41 -14.29 -0.01 -2.30
C ALA A 41 -14.71 -0.56 -3.67
N ARG A 42 -14.73 0.26 -4.72
CA ARG A 42 -15.01 -0.20 -6.09
C ARG A 42 -13.94 -1.16 -6.60
N PHE A 43 -12.66 -0.85 -6.34
CA PHE A 43 -11.55 -1.67 -6.77
C PHE A 43 -11.58 -3.05 -6.12
N VAL A 44 -11.87 -3.16 -4.81
CA VAL A 44 -12.00 -4.46 -4.14
C VAL A 44 -13.21 -5.24 -4.66
N LYS A 45 -14.32 -4.55 -4.95
CA LYS A 45 -15.54 -5.19 -5.46
C LYS A 45 -15.34 -5.84 -6.83
N ASP A 46 -14.72 -5.10 -7.76
CA ASP A 46 -14.43 -5.60 -9.11
C ASP A 46 -13.12 -5.01 -9.65
N PRO A 47 -11.96 -5.61 -9.31
CA PRO A 47 -10.66 -5.10 -9.73
C PRO A 47 -10.52 -5.06 -11.25
N GLN A 48 -11.12 -6.03 -11.96
CA GLN A 48 -11.05 -6.14 -13.41
C GLN A 48 -11.87 -5.05 -14.11
N ALA A 49 -12.94 -4.55 -13.48
CA ALA A 49 -13.70 -3.41 -13.99
C ALA A 49 -12.91 -2.09 -13.87
N GLU A 50 -12.13 -1.91 -12.79
CA GLU A 50 -11.28 -0.73 -12.60
C GLU A 50 -9.95 -0.82 -13.39
N SER A 51 -9.44 -2.04 -13.61
CA SER A 51 -8.25 -2.32 -14.42
C SER A 51 -8.32 -3.72 -15.01
N ARG A 52 -8.45 -3.83 -16.34
CA ARG A 52 -8.48 -5.12 -17.06
C ARG A 52 -7.27 -6.03 -16.83
N PHE A 53 -6.16 -5.48 -16.34
CA PHE A 53 -4.93 -6.22 -16.04
C PHE A 53 -4.80 -6.57 -14.54
N ALA A 54 -5.81 -6.24 -13.72
CA ALA A 54 -5.80 -6.58 -12.32
C ALA A 54 -5.91 -8.11 -12.13
N ALA A 55 -4.86 -8.68 -11.53
CA ALA A 55 -4.85 -10.07 -11.07
C ALA A 55 -5.57 -10.27 -9.73
N MET A 56 -5.94 -9.17 -9.04
CA MET A 56 -6.66 -9.22 -7.78
C MET A 56 -8.05 -9.86 -7.98
N PRO A 57 -8.47 -10.83 -7.16
CA PRO A 57 -9.77 -11.47 -7.30
C PRO A 57 -10.92 -10.52 -6.90
N LYS A 58 -12.12 -10.80 -7.39
CA LYS A 58 -13.34 -10.10 -6.98
C LYS A 58 -13.77 -10.59 -5.60
N TYR A 59 -14.31 -9.68 -4.79
CA TYR A 59 -14.84 -10.02 -3.46
C TYR A 59 -16.33 -9.66 -3.37
N ASP A 60 -17.16 -10.65 -3.04
CA ASP A 60 -18.58 -10.46 -2.80
C ASP A 60 -18.80 -9.97 -1.36
N LEU A 61 -18.61 -8.67 -1.17
CA LEU A 61 -18.77 -7.98 0.11
C LEU A 61 -19.86 -6.91 -0.01
N LYS A 62 -20.56 -6.65 1.10
CA LYS A 62 -21.55 -5.57 1.15
C LYS A 62 -20.87 -4.21 1.07
N GLN A 63 -21.61 -3.20 0.64
CA GLN A 63 -21.06 -1.84 0.45
C GLN A 63 -20.42 -1.30 1.74
N ASP A 64 -21.04 -1.51 2.90
CA ASP A 64 -20.51 -1.05 4.18
C ASP A 64 -19.23 -1.78 4.58
N GLU A 65 -19.13 -3.08 4.24
CA GLU A 65 -17.93 -3.89 4.47
C GLU A 65 -16.77 -3.44 3.58
N LEU A 66 -17.05 -3.10 2.32
CA LEU A 66 -16.08 -2.57 1.38
C LEU A 66 -15.54 -1.22 1.84
N LEU A 67 -16.41 -0.31 2.30
CA LEU A 67 -16.00 1.00 2.82
C LEU A 67 -15.20 0.85 4.11
N ALA A 68 -15.63 0.02 5.05
CA ALA A 68 -14.88 -0.24 6.28
C ALA A 68 -13.50 -0.88 6.00
N LEU A 69 -13.39 -1.73 4.98
CA LEU A 69 -12.12 -2.27 4.53
C LEU A 69 -11.23 -1.20 3.88
N ALA A 70 -11.81 -0.34 3.04
CA ALA A 70 -11.11 0.77 2.40
C ALA A 70 -10.56 1.78 3.43
N ASP A 71 -11.35 2.14 4.43
CA ASP A 71 -10.92 3.01 5.53
C ASP A 71 -9.77 2.39 6.32
N PHE A 72 -9.87 1.09 6.61
CA PHE A 72 -8.78 0.35 7.22
C PHE A 72 -7.50 0.38 6.37
N MET A 73 -7.60 0.16 5.05
CA MET A 73 -6.45 0.24 4.14
C MET A 73 -5.82 1.64 4.13
N LEU A 74 -6.62 2.70 4.16
CA LEU A 74 -6.12 4.08 4.21
C LEU A 74 -5.48 4.42 5.56
N ALA A 75 -5.96 3.83 6.65
CA ALA A 75 -5.32 3.96 7.96
C ALA A 75 -3.92 3.31 8.01
N MET A 76 -3.61 2.38 7.09
CA MET A 76 -2.28 1.78 6.94
C MET A 76 -1.30 2.66 6.14
N ASP A 77 -1.72 3.84 5.67
CA ASP A 77 -0.80 4.83 5.11
C ASP A 77 -0.20 5.70 6.22
N PHE A 78 1.12 5.59 6.38
CA PHE A 78 1.92 6.25 7.40
C PHE A 78 2.50 7.60 6.92
N SER A 79 1.93 8.22 5.88
CA SER A 79 2.37 9.52 5.34
C SER A 79 2.45 10.62 6.42
N GLU A 80 1.59 10.56 7.43
CA GLU A 80 1.52 11.53 8.52
C GLU A 80 2.56 11.28 9.62
N THR A 81 3.22 10.11 9.66
CA THR A 81 4.15 9.73 10.74
C THR A 81 5.61 10.17 10.47
N GLY A 82 5.83 11.07 9.53
CA GLY A 82 7.16 11.55 9.15
C GLY A 82 7.92 10.63 8.17
N TRP A 83 7.32 9.50 7.76
CA TRP A 83 7.89 8.64 6.71
C TRP A 83 7.73 9.31 5.34
N ARG A 84 8.73 10.09 4.93
CA ARG A 84 8.72 10.82 3.66
C ARG A 84 9.14 9.90 2.52
N ARG A 85 8.39 9.92 1.42
CA ARG A 85 8.87 9.42 0.13
C ARG A 85 10.10 10.25 -0.25
N LYS A 86 11.29 9.65 -0.21
CA LYS A 86 12.53 10.29 -0.68
C LYS A 86 12.57 10.26 -2.20
N SER A 87 12.97 11.37 -2.82
CA SER A 87 13.26 11.38 -4.26
C SER A 87 14.53 10.57 -4.52
N LYS A 88 14.69 10.05 -5.74
CA LYS A 88 15.91 9.29 -6.11
C LYS A 88 17.16 10.10 -5.82
N GLU A 89 17.12 11.40 -6.10
CA GLU A 89 18.20 12.35 -5.85
C GLU A 89 18.52 12.44 -4.35
N SER A 90 17.50 12.59 -3.50
CA SER A 90 17.70 12.65 -2.05
C SER A 90 18.16 11.31 -1.43
N VAL A 91 17.86 10.18 -2.08
CA VAL A 91 18.37 8.87 -1.67
C VAL A 91 19.83 8.72 -2.08
N VAL A 92 20.18 9.06 -3.32
CA VAL A 92 21.57 9.02 -3.80
C VAL A 92 22.46 9.92 -2.97
N GLU A 93 22.03 11.15 -2.70
CA GLU A 93 22.78 12.09 -1.85
C GLU A 93 23.00 11.56 -0.43
N GLN A 94 22.00 10.88 0.15
CA GLN A 94 22.15 10.26 1.47
C GLN A 94 23.13 9.09 1.44
N LEU A 95 23.07 8.22 0.44
CA LEU A 95 23.96 7.08 0.31
C LEU A 95 25.42 7.52 0.08
N GLU A 96 25.64 8.57 -0.72
CA GLU A 96 26.97 9.17 -0.93
C GLU A 96 27.52 9.78 0.37
N LYS A 97 26.67 10.44 1.17
CA LYS A 97 27.04 10.99 2.48
C LYS A 97 27.39 9.89 3.48
N GLU A 98 26.63 8.80 3.52
CA GLU A 98 26.88 7.66 4.41
C GLU A 98 28.15 6.88 4.01
N ALA A 99 28.39 6.70 2.70
CA ALA A 99 29.63 6.08 2.19
C ALA A 99 30.88 6.92 2.49
N GLY A 100 30.75 8.26 2.51
CA GLY A 100 31.83 9.18 2.87
C GLY A 100 32.19 9.19 4.37
N GLN A 101 31.35 8.62 5.24
CA GLN A 101 31.54 8.61 6.69
C GLN A 101 32.23 7.33 7.22
N ASP A 102 32.43 6.31 6.38
CA ASP A 102 33.05 5.02 6.76
C ASP A 102 34.56 4.94 6.46
N SER A 103 35.16 6.00 5.90
CA SER A 103 36.62 6.07 5.62
C SER A 103 37.46 6.62 6.77
N GLY A 104 36.89 6.63 7.99
CA GLY A 104 37.49 7.21 9.19
C GLY A 104 37.50 6.28 10.41
N LYS A 105 37.85 5.00 10.24
CA LYS A 105 38.29 4.14 11.34
C LYS A 105 39.45 3.23 10.93
#